data_AF-G2YX11-F1
#
_entry.id   AF-G2YX11-F1
#
_cell.length_a   1.000
_cell.length_b   1.000
_cell.length_c   1.000
_cell.angle_alpha   90.00
_cell.angle_beta   90.00
_cell.angle_gamma   90.00
#
_symmetry.space_group_name_H-M   'P 1'
#
loop_
_entity.id
_entity.type
_entity.pdbx_description
1 polymer ?
#
loop_
_entity_poly.entity_id
_entity_poly.type
_entity_poly.pdbx_seq_one_letter_code
_entity_poly.pdbx_strand_id
1 'polypeptide(L)'
;MLLEYDTILNGRPLQHADQFRQGPPGTGENAALKVFQEVCGRTMMLNMIVTDTTGRMAMMMGSSGPSVDYGDDVRQVVKALEAVVPQEHLMAGMVG
;
A
#
# COMPACT_ATOMS: atom_id res chain seq x y z
N MET A 1 1.06 -5.36 -17.76
CA MET A 1 2.40 -4.94 -17.33
C MET A 1 2.71 -5.70 -16.06
N LEU A 2 3.56 -6.75 -16.14
CA LEU A 2 3.77 -7.78 -15.10
C LEU A 2 5.24 -7.84 -14.59
N LEU A 3 6.14 -7.05 -15.19
CA LEU A 3 7.60 -7.22 -15.04
C LEU A 3 8.13 -7.02 -13.61
N GLU A 4 7.64 -6.02 -12.88
CA GLU A 4 8.10 -5.77 -11.51
C GLU A 4 7.46 -6.73 -10.49
N TYR A 5 6.21 -7.17 -10.73
CA TYR A 5 5.57 -8.18 -9.88
C TYR A 5 6.34 -9.50 -9.92
N ASP A 6 6.70 -9.96 -11.13
CA ASP A 6 7.53 -11.16 -11.30
C ASP A 6 8.93 -11.02 -10.70
N THR A 7 9.44 -9.79 -10.61
CA THR A 7 10.73 -9.51 -9.98
C THR A 7 10.64 -9.69 -8.46
N ILE A 8 9.61 -9.10 -7.84
CA ILE A 8 9.32 -9.24 -6.40
C ILE A 8 9.05 -10.70 -6.05
N LEU A 9 8.18 -11.38 -6.81
CA LEU A 9 7.78 -12.76 -6.56
C LEU A 9 8.99 -13.72 -6.53
N ASN A 10 10.01 -13.43 -7.33
CA ASN A 10 11.23 -14.23 -7.44
C ASN A 10 12.38 -13.71 -6.56
N GLY A 11 12.14 -12.73 -5.67
CA GLY A 11 13.16 -12.16 -4.79
C GLY A 11 14.31 -11.47 -5.52
N ARG A 12 14.07 -10.99 -6.75
CA ARG A 12 15.07 -10.30 -7.56
C ARG A 12 15.07 -8.79 -7.27
N PRO A 13 16.19 -8.09 -7.46
CA PRO A 13 16.22 -6.63 -7.32
C PRO A 13 15.28 -5.94 -8.32
N LEU A 14 14.50 -4.97 -7.84
CA LEU A 14 13.61 -4.13 -8.66
C LEU A 14 14.42 -3.38 -9.73
N GLN A 15 13.91 -3.31 -10.96
CA GLN A 15 14.56 -2.55 -12.03
C GLN A 15 14.10 -1.09 -12.05
N HIS A 16 12.83 -0.86 -11.72
CA HIS A 16 12.21 0.46 -11.67
C HIS A 16 11.64 0.75 -10.28
N ALA A 17 12.52 0.70 -9.26
CA ALA A 17 12.14 1.03 -7.88
C ALA A 17 11.53 2.44 -7.73
N ASP A 18 11.86 3.34 -8.65
CA ASP A 18 11.33 4.69 -8.77
C ASP A 18 9.82 4.73 -9.09
N GLN A 19 9.26 3.70 -9.75
CA GLN A 19 7.82 3.65 -10.05
C GLN A 19 6.95 3.44 -8.81
N PHE A 20 7.53 2.92 -7.73
CA PHE A 20 6.81 2.69 -6.48
C PHE A 20 6.80 3.92 -5.57
N ARG A 21 7.52 4.99 -5.91
CA ARG A 21 7.62 6.23 -5.11
C ARG A 21 7.26 7.45 -5.93
N GLN A 22 6.59 8.42 -5.31
CA GLN A 22 6.45 9.74 -5.92
C GLN A 22 7.65 10.61 -5.52
N GLY A 23 8.58 10.80 -6.45
CA GLY A 23 9.70 11.74 -6.31
C GLY A 23 11.06 11.11 -5.98
N PRO A 24 12.15 11.87 -6.14
CA PRO A 24 13.50 11.38 -5.94
C PRO A 24 13.72 10.99 -4.46
N PRO A 25 14.38 9.85 -4.19
CA PRO A 25 14.68 9.47 -2.81
C PRO A 25 15.63 10.51 -2.20
N GLY A 26 15.20 11.14 -1.12
CA GLY A 26 16.14 11.77 -0.19
C GLY A 26 17.10 10.71 0.37
N THR A 27 18.25 11.13 0.87
CA THR A 27 19.23 10.24 1.52
C THR A 27 19.21 10.44 3.03
N GLY A 28 19.64 9.41 3.77
CA GLY A 28 19.74 9.43 5.23
C GLY A 28 18.48 8.97 5.98
N GLU A 29 18.59 8.95 7.31
CA GLU A 29 17.59 8.36 8.22
C GLU A 29 16.20 8.98 8.07
N ASN A 30 16.12 10.31 7.92
CA ASN A 30 14.85 11.01 7.74
C ASN A 30 14.13 10.61 6.46
N ALA A 31 14.87 10.34 5.37
CA ALA A 31 14.27 9.86 4.13
C ALA A 31 13.80 8.41 4.26
N ALA A 32 14.56 7.58 4.97
CA ALA A 32 14.14 6.20 5.28
C ALA A 32 12.87 6.16 6.14
N LEU A 33 12.77 7.03 7.15
CA LEU A 33 11.58 7.13 8.00
C LEU A 33 10.34 7.54 7.20
N LYS A 34 10.46 8.51 6.28
CA LYS A 34 9.34 8.91 5.41
C LYS A 34 8.84 7.77 4.54
N VAL A 35 9.76 7.02 3.92
CA VAL A 35 9.41 5.83 3.12
C VAL A 35 8.70 4.80 3.99
N PHE A 36 9.20 4.56 5.19
CA PHE A 36 8.58 3.62 6.11
C PHE A 36 7.16 4.05 6.48
N GLN A 37 6.97 5.32 6.85
CA GLN A 37 5.65 5.89 7.12
C GLN A 37 4.72 5.79 5.91
N GLU A 38 5.20 6.06 4.69
CA GLU A 38 4.42 5.90 3.46
C GLU A 38 3.94 4.44 3.27
N VAL A 39 4.80 3.45 3.49
CA VAL A 39 4.42 2.02 3.44
C VAL A 39 3.38 1.68 4.51
N CYS A 40 3.51 2.25 5.71
CA CYS A 40 2.52 2.13 6.77
C CYS A 40 1.16 2.68 6.31
N GLY A 41 1.12 3.90 5.79
CA GLY A 41 -0.09 4.53 5.26
C GLY A 41 -0.74 3.73 4.13
N ARG A 42 0.05 3.20 3.19
CA ARG A 42 -0.44 2.33 2.11
C ARG A 42 -1.05 1.02 2.63
N THR A 43 -0.52 0.47 3.72
CA THR A 43 -1.09 -0.72 4.37
C THR A 43 -2.49 -0.43 4.93
N MET A 44 -2.66 0.73 5.57
CA MET A 44 -3.98 1.19 6.03
C MET A 44 -4.95 1.37 4.86
N MET A 45 -4.51 2.03 3.79
CA MET A 45 -5.31 2.24 2.58
C MET A 45 -5.71 0.92 1.92
N LEU A 46 -4.80 -0.06 1.88
CA LEU A 46 -5.10 -1.40 1.37
C LEU A 46 -6.22 -2.06 2.20
N ASN A 47 -6.16 -1.96 3.54
CA ASN A 47 -7.23 -2.48 4.38
C ASN A 47 -8.58 -1.80 4.10
N MET A 48 -8.60 -0.48 3.91
CA MET A 48 -9.82 0.24 3.52
C MET A 48 -10.38 -0.24 2.18
N ILE A 49 -9.52 -0.52 1.20
CA ILE A 49 -9.96 -1.00 -0.13
C ILE A 49 -10.56 -2.40 -0.05
N VAL A 50 -9.89 -3.34 0.63
CA VAL A 50 -10.35 -4.75 0.65
C VAL A 50 -11.56 -4.98 1.56
N THR A 51 -11.82 -4.06 2.49
CA THR A 51 -13.00 -4.09 3.37
C THR A 51 -14.15 -3.21 2.87
N ASP A 52 -13.94 -2.38 1.84
CA ASP A 52 -15.01 -1.57 1.26
C ASP A 52 -15.96 -2.41 0.42
N THR A 53 -17.07 -2.81 1.04
CA THR A 53 -18.19 -3.46 0.36
C THR A 53 -19.17 -2.47 -0.27
N THR A 54 -19.02 -1.17 0.03
CA THR A 54 -19.97 -0.11 -0.34
C THR A 54 -19.64 0.55 -1.68
N GLY A 55 -18.43 0.35 -2.21
CA GLY A 55 -17.94 0.97 -3.44
C GLY A 55 -17.56 2.44 -3.30
N ARG A 56 -17.59 3.00 -2.07
CA ARG A 56 -17.18 4.38 -1.80
C ARG A 56 -15.72 4.62 -2.12
N MET A 57 -14.86 3.65 -1.80
CA MET A 57 -13.43 3.78 -2.06
C MET A 57 -13.12 3.69 -3.55
N ALA A 58 -13.81 2.83 -4.29
CA ALA A 58 -13.71 2.79 -5.75
C ALA A 58 -14.04 4.17 -6.35
N MET A 59 -15.14 4.78 -5.91
CA MET A 59 -15.56 6.12 -6.35
C MET A 59 -14.53 7.21 -6.01
N MET A 60 -13.96 7.20 -4.79
CA MET A 60 -12.91 8.16 -4.40
C MET A 60 -11.64 8.01 -5.24
N MET A 61 -11.32 6.79 -5.69
CA MET A 61 -10.16 6.50 -6.53
C MET A 61 -10.42 6.74 -8.03
N GLY A 62 -11.56 7.35 -8.38
CA GLY A 62 -11.91 7.65 -9.77
C GLY A 62 -12.38 6.42 -10.57
N SER A 63 -12.69 5.32 -9.89
CA SER A 63 -13.26 4.11 -10.49
C SER A 63 -14.77 4.06 -10.25
N SER A 64 -15.55 3.88 -11.32
CA SER A 64 -17.02 3.75 -11.26
C SER A 64 -17.50 2.29 -11.31
N GLY A 65 -16.60 1.34 -11.00
CA GLY A 65 -16.91 -0.09 -11.02
C GLY A 65 -17.72 -0.56 -9.81
N PRO A 66 -18.39 -1.73 -9.92
CA PRO A 66 -19.02 -2.40 -8.78
C PRO A 66 -17.97 -2.72 -7.69
N SER A 67 -18.42 -2.81 -6.43
CA SER A 67 -17.54 -3.22 -5.33
C SER A 67 -16.97 -4.61 -5.60
N VAL A 68 -15.67 -4.77 -5.34
CA VAL A 68 -14.95 -6.02 -5.54
C VAL A 68 -14.93 -6.76 -4.21
N ASP A 69 -15.48 -7.98 -4.19
CA ASP A 69 -15.30 -8.88 -3.05
C ASP A 69 -13.99 -9.65 -3.21
N TYR A 70 -13.00 -9.31 -2.40
CA TYR A 70 -11.69 -9.96 -2.39
C TYR A 70 -11.67 -11.29 -1.63
N GLY A 71 -12.78 -11.68 -1.00
CA GLY A 71 -12.88 -12.89 -0.17
C GLY A 71 -12.24 -12.75 1.22
N ASP A 72 -12.54 -13.72 2.10
CA ASP A 72 -12.13 -13.67 3.51
C ASP A 72 -10.62 -13.85 3.69
N ASP A 73 -9.98 -14.70 2.88
CA ASP A 73 -8.53 -14.94 2.96
C ASP A 73 -7.72 -13.66 2.74
N VAL A 74 -8.07 -12.88 1.70
CA VAL A 74 -7.40 -11.60 1.41
C VAL A 74 -7.63 -10.60 2.53
N ARG A 75 -8.88 -10.47 3.01
CA ARG A 75 -9.19 -9.59 4.16
C ARG A 75 -8.39 -9.95 5.40
N GLN A 76 -8.24 -11.24 5.69
CA GLN A 76 -7.50 -11.70 6.85
C GLN A 76 -6.00 -11.41 6.74
N VAL A 77 -5.39 -11.65 5.57
CA VAL A 77 -3.97 -11.36 5.33
C VAL A 77 -3.69 -9.85 5.44
N VAL A 78 -4.55 -9.01 4.86
CA VAL A 78 -4.39 -7.55 4.93
C VAL A 78 -4.56 -7.04 6.37
N LYS A 79 -5.52 -7.59 7.12
CA LYS A 79 -5.70 -7.26 8.54
C LYS A 79 -4.48 -7.67 9.39
N ALA A 80 -3.88 -8.82 9.12
CA ALA A 80 -2.66 -9.26 9.80
C ALA A 80 -1.47 -8.35 9.45
N LEU A 81 -1.39 -7.87 8.20
CA LEU A 81 -0.38 -6.91 7.77
C LEU A 81 -0.54 -5.55 8.46
N GLU A 82 -1.76 -5.03 8.60
CA GLU A 82 -2.00 -3.78 9.34
C GLU A 82 -1.66 -3.91 10.82
N ALA A 83 -1.94 -5.07 11.44
CA ALA A 83 -1.70 -5.30 12.86
C ALA A 83 -0.22 -5.28 13.28
N VAL A 84 0.71 -5.45 12.35
CA VAL A 84 2.16 -5.35 12.62
C VAL A 84 2.73 -3.95 12.40
N VAL A 85 1.90 -3.01 11.93
CA VAL A 85 2.32 -1.62 11.71
C VAL A 85 2.06 -0.78 12.97
N PRO A 86 3.06 -0.04 13.49
CA PRO A 86 2.83 0.82 14.65
C PRO A 86 1.88 1.98 14.32
N GLN A 87 0.96 2.27 15.23
CA GLN A 87 -0.15 3.18 15.01
C GLN A 87 0.30 4.63 14.76
N GLU A 88 1.40 5.03 15.38
CA GLU A 88 2.06 6.33 15.17
C GLU A 88 2.54 6.53 13.72
N HIS A 89 2.92 5.44 13.02
CA HIS A 89 3.39 5.49 11.64
C HIS A 89 2.27 5.35 10.62
N LEU A 90 1.16 4.67 10.97
CA LEU A 90 -0.04 4.60 10.12
C LEU A 90 -0.58 6.01 9.81
N MET A 91 -0.78 6.82 10.85
CA MET A 91 -1.33 8.18 10.69
C MET A 91 -0.35 9.12 10.00
N ALA A 92 0.94 9.02 10.31
CA ALA A 92 1.98 9.84 9.65
C ALA A 92 2.07 9.55 8.14
N GLY A 93 1.83 8.31 7.73
CA GLY A 93 1.82 7.90 6.32
C GLY A 93 0.66 8.42 5.47
N MET A 94 -0.45 8.82 6.10
CA MET A 94 -1.62 9.36 5.39
C MET A 94 -1.57 10.87 5.14
N VAL A 95 -0.66 11.59 5.82
CA VAL A 95 -0.51 13.06 5.74
C VAL A 95 0.71 13.46 4.89
N GLY A 96 1.47 12.46 4.40
CA GLY A 96 2.73 12.62 3.67
C GLY A 96 2.57 12.97 2.21
#